data_AF-A0A336JZT3-F1
#
_entry.id   AF-A0A336JZT3-F1
#
_cell.length_a   1.000
_cell.length_b   1.000
_cell.length_c   1.000
_cell.angle_alpha   90.00
_cell.angle_beta   90.00
_cell.angle_gamma   90.00
#
_symmetry.space_group_name_H-M   'P 1'
#
loop_
_entity.id
_entity.type
_entity.pdbx_description
1 polymer ?
#
loop_
_entity_poly.entity_id
_entity_poly.type
_entity_poly.pdbx_seq_one_letter_code
_entity_poly.pdbx_strand_id
1 'polypeptide(L)' 'MALAVRLERYWHERGYPAARFWAEPIEERFGKIGTSEIYRIKSNLLNGLPPR' A
#
# COMPACT_ATOMS: atom_id res chain seq x y z
N MET A 1 6.72 6.43 -1.44
CA MET A 1 6.70 5.03 -0.92
C MET A 1 6.77 4.85 0.59
N ALA A 2 7.09 5.85 1.43
CA ALA A 2 7.31 5.64 2.87
C ALA A 2 6.16 4.94 3.63
N LEU A 3 4.91 5.11 3.19
CA LEU A 3 3.74 4.47 3.79
C LEU A 3 3.73 2.95 3.60
N ALA A 4 4.02 2.44 2.39
CA ALA A 4 4.04 1.00 2.11
C ALA A 4 5.05 0.27 3.01
N VAL A 5 6.26 0.82 3.13
CA VAL A 5 7.33 0.27 3.98
C VAL A 5 6.93 0.25 5.45
N ARG A 6 6.27 1.30 5.95
CA ARG A 6 5.79 1.35 7.34
C ARG A 6 4.72 0.29 7.61
N LEU A 7 3.82 0.06 6.65
CA LEU A 7 2.78 -0.96 6.76
C LEU A 7 3.37 -2.38 6.74
N GLU A 8 4.36 -2.64 5.88
CA GLU A 8 5.09 -3.92 5.89
C GLU A 8 5.76 -4.18 7.25
N ARG A 9 6.52 -3.20 7.76
CA ARG A 9 7.19 -3.33 9.06
C ARG A 9 6.21 -3.62 10.20
N TYR A 10 5.08 -2.92 10.26
CA TYR A 10 4.05 -3.14 11.27
C TYR A 10 3.57 -4.60 11.34
N TRP A 11 3.37 -5.23 10.18
CA TRP A 11 2.94 -6.63 10.14
C TRP A 11 4.08 -7.61 10.40
N HIS A 12 5.28 -7.30 9.91
CA HIS A 12 6.47 -8.13 10.13
C HIS A 12 6.84 -8.19 11.61
N GLU A 13 6.80 -7.06 12.32
CA GLU A 13 7.02 -6.98 13.77
C GLU A 13 6.00 -7.80 14.59
N ARG A 14 4.84 -8.12 14.00
CA ARG A 14 3.79 -8.95 14.61
C ARG A 14 3.86 -10.42 14.19
N GLY A 15 4.91 -10.82 13.50
CA GLY A 15 5.14 -12.22 13.08
C GLY A 15 4.49 -12.58 11.75
N TYR A 16 4.11 -11.61 10.92
CA TYR A 16 3.49 -11.85 9.61
C TYR A 16 4.42 -11.40 8.46
N PRO A 17 5.51 -12.13 8.18
CA PRO A 17 6.48 -11.73 7.14
C PRO A 17 5.89 -11.78 5.72
N ALA A 18 4.81 -12.53 5.52
CA ALA A 18 4.13 -12.65 4.24
C ALA A 18 3.28 -11.42 3.87
N ALA A 19 3.02 -10.50 4.79
CA ALA A 19 2.30 -9.25 4.49
C ALA A 19 3.15 -8.33 3.62
N ARG A 20 2.59 -7.88 2.49
CA ARG A 20 3.26 -7.04 1.49
C ARG A 20 2.39 -5.85 1.10
N PHE A 21 3.04 -4.72 0.84
CA PHE A 21 2.38 -3.48 0.41
C PHE A 21 3.16 -2.85 -0.74
N TRP A 22 2.46 -2.30 -1.72
CA TRP A 22 3.08 -1.61 -2.86
C TRP A 22 2.25 -0.41 -3.31
N ALA A 23 2.91 0.54 -3.97
CA ALA A 23 2.25 1.71 -4.54
C ALA A 23 1.92 1.43 -6.02
N GLU A 24 0.67 1.68 -6.41
CA GLU A 24 0.23 1.68 -7.80
C GLU A 24 -0.20 3.10 -8.17
N PRO A 25 0.23 3.63 -9.34
CA PRO A 25 -0.25 4.91 -9.83
C PRO A 25 -1.75 4.83 -10.09
N ILE A 26 -2.48 5.90 -9.76
CA ILE A 26 -3.91 6.01 -10.10
C ILE A 26 -4.01 6.89 -11.34
N GLU A 27 -4.45 6.32 -12.47
CA GLU A 27 -4.72 7.06 -13.72
C GLU A 27 -6.01 7.90 -13.66
N GLU A 28 -6.62 8.06 -12.49
CA GLU A 28 -7.89 8.76 -12.33
C GLU A 28 -7.69 10.23 -12.70
N ARG A 29 -8.11 10.52 -13.94
CA ARG A 29 -7.99 11.76 -14.70
C ARG A 29 -7.69 12.97 -13.82
N PHE A 30 -6.53 13.56 -14.09
CA PHE A 30 -6.04 14.89 -13.72
C PHE A 30 -7.00 16.03 -14.11
N GLY A 31 -8.28 15.96 -13.73
CA GLY A 31 -9.27 16.98 -14.04
C GLY A 31 -9.39 18.07 -13.00
N LYS A 32 -8.88 17.88 -11.77
CA LYS A 32 -9.24 18.76 -10.65
C LYS A 32 -8.21 18.98 -9.55
N ILE A 33 -7.11 18.24 -9.51
CA ILE A 33 -6.08 18.38 -8.46
C ILE A 33 -4.76 18.44 -9.23
N GLY A 34 -3.95 19.47 -8.96
CA GLY A 34 -2.78 19.86 -9.76
C GLY A 34 -1.70 18.77 -9.90
N THR A 35 -0.51 19.18 -10.33
CA THR A 35 0.68 18.40 -10.76
C THR A 35 1.18 17.23 -9.90
N SER A 36 0.49 16.86 -8.82
CA SER A 36 0.84 15.75 -7.95
C SER A 36 0.37 14.41 -8.51
N GLU A 37 1.31 13.50 -8.72
CA GLU A 37 1.02 12.10 -9.02
C GLU A 37 0.35 11.44 -7.80
N ILE A 38 -0.85 10.89 -8.00
CA ILE A 38 -1.59 10.20 -6.94
C ILE A 38 -1.27 8.70 -7.02
N TYR A 39 -0.89 8.12 -5.89
CA TYR A 39 -0.61 6.70 -5.76
C TYR A 39 -1.59 6.04 -4.78
N ARG A 40 -2.11 4.87 -5.14
CA ARG A 40 -2.88 3.99 -4.27
C ARG A 40 -1.93 2.97 -3.63
N ILE A 41 -2.06 2.77 -2.32
CA ILE A 41 -1.39 1.63 -1.68
C ILE A 41 -2.26 0.38 -1.81
N LYS A 42 -1.68 -0.67 -2.38
CA LYS A 42 -2.23 -2.02 -2.44
C LYS A 42 -1.57 -2.90 -1.39
N SER A 43 -2.22 -4.02 -1.09
CA SER A 43 -1.69 -5.05 -0.21
C SER A 43 -2.13 -6.43 -0.65
N ASN A 44 -1.42 -7.46 -0.17
CA ASN A 44 -1.83 -8.86 -0.31
C ASN A 44 -2.64 -9.37 0.90
N LEU A 45 -3.17 -8.47 1.72
CA LEU A 45 -4.03 -8.87 2.84
C LEU A 45 -5.33 -9.48 2.31
N LEU A 46 -5.75 -10.58 2.94
CA LEU A 46 -7.01 -11.24 2.68
C LEU A 46 -8.02 -10.79 3.73
N ASN A 47 -9.04 -10.03 3.33
CA ASN A 47 -10.04 -9.46 4.24
C ASN A 47 -9.43 -8.65 5.40
N GLY A 48 -8.35 -7.92 5.13
CA GLY A 48 -7.64 -7.12 6.13
C GLY A 48 -6.70 -7.92 7.04
N LEU A 49 -6.57 -9.23 6.81
CA LEU A 49 -5.65 -10.10 7.55
C LEU A 49 -4.45 -10.48 6.68
N PRO A 50 -3.27 -10.65 7.30
CA PRO A 50 -2.08 -11.11 6.60
C PRO A 50 -2.30 -12.53 6.05
N PRO A 51 -1.79 -12.83 4.85
CA PRO A 51 -1.82 -14.18 4.34
C PRO A 51 -1.02 -15.11 5.27
N ARG A 52 -1.51 -16.34 5.45
CA ARG A 52 -0.83 -17.40 6.21
C ARG A 52 0.36 -17.94 5.44
#